data_AF-A0A3B9CYT8-F1
#
_entry.id   AF-A0A3B9CYT8-F1
#
_cell.length_a   1.000
_cell.length_b   1.000
_cell.length_c   1.000
_cell.angle_alpha   90.00
_cell.angle_beta   90.00
_cell.angle_gamma   90.00
#
_symmetry.space_group_name_H-M   'P 1'
#
loop_
_entity.id
_entity.type
_entity.pdbx_description
1 polymer ?
#
loop_
_entity_poly.entity_id
_entity_poly.type
_entity_poly.pdbx_seq_one_letter_code
_entity_poly.pdbx_strand_id
1 'polypeptide(L)' 'NFQTTLEHTFHLLEQIPSDVLLVSESGIRTHDDIVRLREAGAGGVLVGESLMRQTDIGKAVHDLMGTGN' A
#
# COMPACT_ATOMS: atom_id res chain seq x y z
N ASN A 1 18.99 -11.20 -3.18
CA ASN A 1 17.94 -10.49 -3.93
C ASN A 1 16.98 -9.92 -2.90
N PHE A 2 16.72 -8.61 -2.91
CA PHE A 2 15.73 -8.01 -2.00
C PHE A 2 14.34 -8.21 -2.58
N GLN A 3 13.46 -8.90 -1.85
CA GLN A 3 12.07 -9.14 -2.26
C GLN A 3 11.14 -8.36 -1.35
N THR A 4 10.17 -7.68 -1.94
CA THR A 4 9.13 -6.94 -1.24
C THR A 4 7.79 -7.58 -1.53
N THR A 5 7.03 -7.89 -0.49
CA THR A 5 5.77 -8.64 -0.57
C THR A 5 4.77 -8.06 0.43
N LEU A 6 3.48 -8.05 0.08
CA LEU A 6 2.42 -7.56 0.97
C LEU A 6 2.14 -8.53 2.12
N GLU A 7 2.47 -9.81 1.90
CA GLU A 7 2.30 -10.90 2.85
C GLU A 7 2.98 -10.60 4.19
N HIS A 8 4.10 -9.86 4.18
CA HIS A 8 4.76 -9.44 5.41
C HIS A 8 3.87 -8.50 6.24
N THR A 9 3.16 -7.57 5.60
CA THR A 9 2.21 -6.69 6.29
C THR A 9 1.04 -7.51 6.87
N PHE A 10 0.51 -8.47 6.11
CA PHE A 10 -0.62 -9.30 6.57
C PHE A 10 -0.28 -10.14 7.81
N HIS A 11 0.93 -10.69 7.89
CA HIS A 11 1.36 -11.44 9.08
C HIS A 11 1.55 -10.55 10.32
N LEU A 12 1.91 -9.28 10.13
CA LEU A 12 2.10 -8.33 11.23
C LEU A 12 0.77 -7.75 11.73
N LEU A 13 -0.22 -7.56 10.85
CA LEU A 13 -1.55 -7.09 11.21
C LEU A 13 -2.20 -7.92 12.33
N GLU A 14 -2.02 -9.24 12.30
CA GLU A 14 -2.56 -10.16 13.33
C GLU A 14 -1.96 -9.96 14.73
N GLN A 15 -0.79 -9.32 14.81
CA GLN A 15 -0.04 -9.13 16.06
C GLN A 15 -0.15 -7.71 16.61
N ILE A 16 -0.77 -6.79 15.86
CA ILE A 16 -0.79 -5.37 16.18
C ILE A 16 -2.10 -5.02 16.89
N PRO A 17 -2.03 -4.32 18.05
CA PRO A 17 -3.22 -3.84 18.75
C PRO A 17 -4.12 -2.97 17.86
N SER A 18 -5.44 -3.07 18.05
CA SER A 18 -6.42 -2.39 17.19
C SER A 18 -6.41 -0.87 17.29
N ASP A 19 -5.77 -0.30 18.32
CA ASP A 19 -5.61 1.14 18.53
C ASP A 19 -4.36 1.73 17.85
N VAL A 20 -3.53 0.88 17.22
CA VAL A 20 -2.34 1.30 16.49
C VAL A 20 -2.67 1.50 15.02
N LEU A 21 -2.37 2.69 14.48
CA LEU A 21 -2.47 2.95 13.06
C LEU A 21 -1.33 2.23 12.31
N LEU A 22 -1.67 1.18 11.57
CA LEU A 22 -0.71 0.50 10.71
C LEU A 22 -0.57 1.21 9.36
N VAL A 23 0.68 1.48 8.97
CA VAL A 23 1.03 1.96 7.62
C VAL A 23 1.84 0.87 6.92
N SER A 24 1.34 0.36 5.79
CA SER A 24 2.08 -0.60 4.96
C SER A 24 3.08 0.12 4.07
N GLU A 25 4.31 -0.39 4.01
CA GLU A 25 5.37 0.13 3.16
C GLU A 25 5.90 -0.98 2.25
N SER A 26 6.34 -0.58 1.04
CA SER A 26 6.97 -1.45 0.05
C SER A 26 6.05 -2.50 -0.59
N GLY A 27 6.37 -2.91 -1.82
CA GLY A 27 5.59 -3.92 -2.55
C GLY A 27 4.29 -3.43 -3.20
N ILE A 28 3.88 -2.19 -2.92
CA ILE A 28 2.64 -1.56 -3.41
C ILE A 28 2.84 -0.97 -4.81
N ARG A 29 2.07 -1.47 -5.78
CA ARG A 29 2.23 -1.11 -7.19
C ARG A 29 0.93 -0.71 -7.88
N THR A 30 -0.18 -1.24 -7.42
CA THR A 30 -1.48 -1.15 -8.09
C THR A 30 -2.59 -0.75 -7.15
N HIS A 31 -3.72 -0.30 -7.71
CA HIS A 31 -4.92 -0.04 -6.92
C HIS A 31 -5.39 -1.29 -6.15
N ASP A 32 -5.29 -2.46 -6.76
CA ASP A 32 -5.67 -3.73 -6.12
C ASP A 32 -4.84 -4.01 -4.85
N ASP A 33 -3.56 -3.61 -4.83
CA ASP A 33 -2.73 -3.70 -3.63
C ASP A 33 -3.29 -2.82 -2.50
N ILE A 34 -3.72 -1.61 -2.82
CA ILE A 34 -4.35 -0.68 -1.87
C ILE A 34 -5.64 -1.27 -1.32
N VAL A 35 -6.48 -1.85 -2.19
CA VAL A 35 -7.75 -2.49 -1.80
C VAL A 35 -7.47 -3.65 -0.85
N ARG A 36 -6.55 -4.55 -1.19
CA ARG A 36 -6.17 -5.69 -0.34
C ARG A 36 -5.64 -5.25 1.03
N LEU A 37 -4.78 -4.22 1.06
CA LEU A 37 -4.24 -3.68 2.31
C LEU A 37 -5.33 -3.06 3.19
N ARG A 38 -6.24 -2.29 2.59
CA ARG A 38 -7.39 -1.71 3.29
C ARG A 38 -8.31 -2.80 3.85
N GLU A 39 -8.63 -3.82 3.06
CA GLU A 39 -9.46 -4.95 3.48
C GLU A 39 -8.82 -5.76 4.62
N ALA A 40 -7.49 -5.85 4.63
CA ALA A 40 -6.74 -6.47 5.72
C ALA A 40 -6.65 -5.60 6.99
N GLY A 41 -7.07 -4.34 6.94
CA GLY A 41 -7.08 -3.43 8.10
C GLY A 41 -5.88 -2.49 8.19
N ALA A 42 -5.06 -2.36 7.14
CA ALA A 42 -4.05 -1.31 7.10
C ALA A 42 -4.74 0.07 7.07
N GLY A 43 -4.30 0.97 7.95
CA GLY A 43 -4.85 2.33 8.05
C GLY A 43 -4.21 3.33 7.08
N GLY A 44 -3.12 2.94 6.41
CA GLY A 44 -2.47 3.76 5.39
C GLY A 44 -1.39 3.01 4.63
N VAL A 45 -0.84 3.69 3.62
CA VAL A 45 0.27 3.19 2.81
C VAL A 45 1.34 4.26 2.61
N LEU A 46 2.59 3.82 2.47
CA LEU A 46 3.70 4.66 2.03
C LEU A 46 4.25 4.12 0.70
N VAL A 47 4.16 4.93 -0.35
CA VAL A 47 4.56 4.56 -1.71
C VAL A 47 5.50 5.63 -2.27
N GLY A 48 6.69 5.20 -2.69
CA GLY A 48 7.73 6.11 -3.21
C GLY A 48 8.24 5.67 -4.57
N GLU A 49 9.07 4.64 -4.60
CA GLU A 49 9.82 4.20 -5.78
C GLU A 49 8.94 3.97 -7.04
N SER A 50 7.76 3.35 -6.89
CA SER A 50 6.86 3.08 -8.01
C SER A 50 6.23 4.35 -8.59
N LEU A 51 5.92 5.35 -7.75
CA LEU A 51 5.41 6.66 -8.16
C LEU A 51 6.51 7.54 -8.77
N MET A 52 7.69 7.59 -8.15
CA MET A 52 8.81 8.43 -8.59
C MET A 52 9.39 8.03 -9.95
N ARG A 53 9.10 6.81 -10.41
CA ARG A 53 9.50 6.33 -11.74
C ARG A 53 8.54 6.73 -12.85
N GLN A 54 7.36 7.26 -12.53
CA GLN A 54 6.37 7.63 -13.53
C GLN A 54 6.67 9.02 -14.10
N THR A 55 6.40 9.20 -15.39
CA THR A 55 6.52 10.51 -16.05
C THR A 55 5.49 11.51 -15.52
N ASP A 56 4.28 11.03 -15.21
CA ASP A 56 3.21 11.83 -14.60
C ASP A 56 2.86 11.25 -13.23
N ILE A 57 3.43 11.85 -12.18
CA ILE A 57 3.20 11.45 -10.79
C ILE A 57 1.74 11.66 -10.38
N GLY A 58 1.10 12.74 -10.85
CA GLY A 58 -0.28 13.05 -10.52
C GLY A 58 -1.22 11.97 -11.05
N LYS A 59 -1.05 11.59 -12.33
CA LYS A 59 -1.77 10.46 -12.92
C LYS A 59 -1.49 9.16 -12.17
N ALA A 60 -0.23 8.88 -11.83
CA ALA A 60 0.13 7.66 -11.10
C ALA A 60 -0.53 7.57 -9.72
N VAL A 61 -0.61 8.68 -8.99
CA VAL A 61 -1.35 8.77 -7.73
C VAL A 61 -2.84 8.53 -7.96
N HIS A 62 -3.44 9.14 -8.99
CA HIS A 62 -4.85 8.90 -9.32
C HIS A 62 -5.12 7.43 -9.67
N ASP A 63 -4.28 6.80 -10.49
CA ASP A 63 -4.42 5.39 -10.85
C ASP A 63 -4.30 4.48 -9.61
N LEU A 64 -3.38 4.82 -8.69
CA LEU A 64 -3.16 4.06 -7.46
C LEU A 64 -4.32 4.20 -6.46
N MET A 65 -4.85 5.41 -6.31
CA MET A 65 -5.99 5.70 -5.42
C MET A 65 -7.32 5.20 -6.01
N GLY A 66 -7.39 4.99 -7.33
CA GLY A 66 -8.59 4.67 -8.07
C GLY A 66 -9.50 5.88 -8.28
N THR A 67 -10.53 5.73 -9.12
CA THR A 67 -11.60 6.73 -9.22
C THR A 67 -12.45 6.63 -7.95
N GLY A 68 -12.40 7.65 -7.09
CA GLY A 68 -13.24 7.71 -5.90
C GLY A 68 -14.72 7.52 -6.25
N ASN A 69 -15.40 6.69 -5.46
CA ASN A 69 -16.86 6.73 -5.35
C ASN A 69 -17.27 7.92 -4.47
#